data_AF-D9WIT3-F1
#
_entry.id   AF-D9WIT3-F1
#
_cell.length_a   1.000
_cell.length_b   1.000
_cell.length_c   1.000
_cell.angle_alpha   90.00
_cell.angle_beta   90.00
_cell.angle_gamma   90.00
#
_symmetry.space_group_name_H-M   'P 1'
#
loop_
_entity.id
_entity.type
_entity.pdbx_description
1 polymer ?
#
loop_
_entity_poly.entity_id
_entity_poly.type
_entity_poly.pdbx_seq_one_letter_code
_entity_poly.pdbx_strand_id
1 'polypeptide(L)'
;MSSTTLTHKPGGSSAKGTTTSRQLLHLNELGLLAAIVVLYIALSASAGGFLDTQNQLGILRDAASVGIPALGVTLVIIAGEIDISIGPAVAFASVIFAKGASEWHLGIAGALALTLVAGIAWGAFAGWLRARFAVPSFIATLGLWSALGGLALYATDALPVPLPASSFIDSLGGKFLGVPTPAVVFIVLFFVFWYLARRTAYGRSVYATGGNAAAAQLAGIPIRRIRVTLFATTGVLAALTGILLAARLGSGNGGAAAGLEFDVIAAVVIGGTALAGGRGSLIGTMLGVIFISVIANGLVLLGVNPFLQNVVRGVIIVAAVLANVIIGRRGNATRVS
;
A
#
# COMPACT_ATOMS: atom_id res chain seq x y z
N MET A 1 -20.43 20.66 64.06
CA MET A 1 -21.09 20.25 62.81
C MET A 1 -20.99 21.40 61.83
N SER A 2 -20.00 21.39 60.93
CA SER A 2 -19.86 22.41 59.89
C SER A 2 -19.89 21.70 58.53
N SER A 3 -20.98 21.90 57.81
CA SER A 3 -21.27 21.35 56.49
C SER A 3 -20.71 22.30 55.45
N THR A 4 -19.57 21.98 54.85
CA THR A 4 -19.00 22.72 53.73
C THR A 4 -19.56 22.12 52.44
N THR A 5 -20.61 22.73 51.90
CA THR A 5 -21.15 22.44 50.55
C THR A 5 -20.16 22.90 49.49
N LEU A 6 -19.49 21.95 48.84
CA LEU A 6 -18.71 22.18 47.62
C LEU A 6 -19.65 22.19 46.41
N THR A 7 -19.87 23.37 45.83
CA THR A 7 -20.54 23.53 44.54
C THR A 7 -19.58 23.13 43.41
N HIS A 8 -19.81 21.97 42.78
CA HIS A 8 -19.06 21.52 41.61
C HIS A 8 -19.57 22.25 40.35
N LYS A 9 -18.77 23.18 39.83
CA LYS A 9 -19.00 23.81 38.52
C LYS A 9 -18.66 22.80 37.41
N PRO A 10 -19.54 22.49 36.44
CA PRO A 10 -19.15 21.62 35.33
C PRO A 10 -18.22 22.39 34.39
N GLY A 11 -16.94 22.02 34.37
CA GLY A 11 -15.96 22.51 33.40
C GLY A 11 -16.32 21.99 32.01
N GLY A 12 -16.74 22.91 31.13
CA GLY A 12 -16.89 22.63 29.71
C GLY A 12 -15.54 22.28 29.08
N SER A 13 -15.33 21.00 28.77
CA SER A 13 -14.19 20.55 27.99
C SER A 13 -14.41 20.93 26.52
N SER A 14 -13.64 21.91 26.08
CA SER A 14 -13.65 22.53 24.76
C SER A 14 -13.23 21.55 23.66
N ALA A 15 -14.04 21.50 22.61
CA ALA A 15 -13.82 20.78 21.35
C ALA A 15 -12.66 21.38 20.50
N LYS A 16 -11.42 21.39 21.02
CA LYS A 16 -10.22 21.91 20.30
C LYS A 16 -9.30 20.84 19.69
N GLY A 17 -9.61 19.55 19.84
CA GLY A 17 -8.69 18.47 19.43
C GLY A 17 -8.69 18.09 17.93
N THR A 18 -9.64 18.57 17.12
CA THR A 18 -9.82 18.10 15.73
C THR A 18 -9.12 18.99 14.68
N THR A 19 -8.87 20.27 14.98
CA THR A 19 -8.34 21.25 14.01
C THR A 19 -6.83 21.06 13.74
N THR A 20 -6.03 20.73 14.76
CA THR A 20 -4.56 20.60 14.64
C THR A 20 -4.12 19.42 13.77
N SER A 21 -4.82 18.29 13.83
CA SER A 21 -4.43 17.07 13.09
C SER A 21 -4.63 17.20 11.58
N ARG A 22 -5.65 17.95 11.12
CA ARG A 22 -5.89 18.19 9.69
C ARG A 22 -4.87 19.16 9.09
N GLN A 23 -4.50 20.21 9.83
CA GLN A 23 -3.50 21.18 9.37
C GLN A 23 -2.13 20.54 9.17
N LEU A 24 -1.71 19.65 10.07
CA LEU A 24 -0.42 18.93 9.95
C LEU A 24 -0.37 17.97 8.75
N LEU A 25 -1.49 17.33 8.38
CA LEU A 25 -1.55 16.46 7.19
C LEU A 25 -1.37 17.26 5.91
N HIS A 26 -2.00 18.43 5.80
CA HIS A 26 -1.86 19.29 4.63
C HIS A 26 -0.44 19.86 4.47
N LEU A 27 0.25 20.17 5.58
CA LEU A 27 1.64 20.61 5.52
C LEU A 27 2.58 19.50 5.03
N ASN A 28 2.36 18.25 5.46
CA ASN A 28 3.13 17.10 4.96
C ASN A 28 2.88 16.85 3.47
N GLU A 29 1.62 16.92 3.03
CA GLU A 29 1.25 16.76 1.61
C GLU A 29 1.90 17.85 0.74
N LEU A 30 1.92 19.11 1.20
CA LEU A 30 2.58 20.22 0.51
C LEU A 30 4.10 20.08 0.47
N GLY A 31 4.73 19.66 1.58
CA GLY A 31 6.17 19.44 1.64
C GLY A 31 6.61 18.31 0.70
N LEU A 32 5.85 17.20 0.66
CA LEU A 32 6.11 16.11 -0.27
C LEU A 32 5.87 16.51 -1.73
N LEU A 33 4.82 17.29 -2.01
CA LEU A 33 4.58 17.83 -3.34
C LEU A 33 5.76 18.71 -3.80
N ALA A 34 6.26 19.59 -2.93
CA ALA A 34 7.44 20.40 -3.23
C ALA A 34 8.68 19.54 -3.51
N ALA A 35 8.90 18.48 -2.71
CA ALA A 35 9.99 17.53 -2.94
C ALA A 35 9.88 16.82 -4.30
N ILE A 36 8.66 16.42 -4.70
CA ILE A 36 8.40 15.82 -6.03
C ILE A 36 8.72 16.81 -7.14
N VAL A 37 8.29 18.08 -7.01
CA VAL A 37 8.56 19.13 -8.01
C VAL A 37 10.06 19.34 -8.17
N VAL A 38 10.80 19.48 -7.06
CA VAL A 38 12.26 19.62 -7.08
C VAL A 38 12.92 18.42 -7.75
N LEU A 39 12.49 17.20 -7.40
CA LEU A 39 12.99 15.97 -8.02
C LEU A 39 12.72 15.93 -9.53
N TYR A 40 11.52 16.34 -9.96
CA TYR A 40 11.15 16.42 -11.37
C TYR A 40 12.05 17.37 -12.14
N ILE A 41 12.31 18.56 -11.58
CA ILE A 41 13.20 19.56 -12.20
C ILE A 41 14.62 18.99 -12.31
N ALA A 42 15.13 18.39 -11.24
CA ALA A 42 16.46 17.80 -11.22
C ALA A 42 16.62 16.69 -12.27
N LEU A 43 15.68 15.75 -12.35
CA LEU A 43 15.71 14.66 -13.34
C LEU A 43 15.50 15.15 -14.76
N SER A 44 14.65 16.16 -14.98
CA SER A 44 14.49 16.77 -16.31
C SER A 44 15.79 17.38 -16.84
N ALA A 45 16.64 17.90 -15.94
CA ALA A 45 17.92 18.49 -16.31
C ALA A 45 19.07 17.47 -16.44
N SER A 46 18.99 16.33 -15.74
CA SER A 46 20.11 15.37 -15.60
C SER A 46 19.91 14.03 -16.30
N ALA A 47 18.66 13.61 -16.53
CA ALA A 47 18.32 12.32 -17.12
C ALA A 47 17.72 12.52 -18.52
N GLY A 48 18.50 12.20 -19.56
CA GLY A 48 18.04 12.27 -20.95
C GLY A 48 16.79 11.41 -21.17
N GLY A 49 15.80 11.95 -21.89
CA GLY A 49 14.53 11.28 -22.17
C GLY A 49 13.57 11.17 -20.98
N PHE A 50 13.89 11.78 -19.82
CA PHE A 50 13.00 11.73 -18.66
C PHE A 50 11.60 12.27 -18.96
N LEU A 51 11.51 13.39 -19.67
CA LEU A 51 10.23 14.01 -20.07
C LEU A 51 9.58 13.36 -21.30
N ASP A 52 10.20 12.35 -21.90
CA ASP A 52 9.63 11.67 -23.07
C ASP A 52 8.30 11.03 -22.70
N THR A 53 7.30 11.15 -23.58
CA THR A 53 5.96 10.65 -23.31
C THR A 53 5.96 9.16 -22.96
N GLN A 54 6.78 8.33 -23.62
CA GLN A 54 6.84 6.90 -23.28
C GLN A 54 7.44 6.66 -21.90
N ASN A 55 8.43 7.45 -21.48
CA ASN A 55 8.98 7.37 -20.14
C ASN A 55 7.93 7.78 -19.08
N GLN A 56 7.22 8.87 -19.32
CA GLN A 56 6.15 9.35 -18.45
C GLN A 56 5.02 8.33 -18.28
N LEU A 57 4.58 7.69 -19.38
CA LEU A 57 3.62 6.59 -19.31
C LEU A 57 4.23 5.37 -18.60
N GLY A 58 5.53 5.12 -18.74
CA GLY A 58 6.26 4.11 -17.95
C GLY A 58 6.19 4.37 -16.45
N ILE A 59 6.49 5.60 -16.02
CA ILE A 59 6.40 6.03 -14.61
C ILE A 59 4.98 5.80 -14.08
N LEU A 60 3.94 6.19 -14.82
CA LEU A 60 2.55 5.97 -14.40
C LEU A 60 2.20 4.47 -14.26
N ARG A 61 2.73 3.63 -15.15
CA ARG A 61 2.55 2.17 -15.08
C ARG A 61 3.24 1.58 -13.86
N ASP A 62 4.47 1.98 -13.56
CA ASP A 62 5.21 1.49 -12.39
C ASP A 62 4.62 2.05 -11.09
N ALA A 63 4.15 3.30 -11.10
CA ALA A 63 3.37 3.90 -10.02
C ALA A 63 2.09 3.13 -9.74
N ALA A 64 1.43 2.57 -10.75
CA ALA A 64 0.28 1.70 -10.51
C ALA A 64 0.65 0.39 -9.80
N SER A 65 1.77 -0.23 -10.20
CA SER A 65 2.25 -1.48 -9.58
C SER A 65 2.58 -1.31 -8.10
N VAL A 66 3.11 -0.15 -7.70
CA VAL A 66 3.32 0.20 -6.28
C VAL A 66 2.02 0.70 -5.63
N GLY A 67 1.25 1.50 -6.35
CA GLY A 67 0.12 2.25 -5.84
C GLY A 67 -1.08 1.40 -5.46
N ILE A 68 -1.46 0.44 -6.30
CA ILE A 68 -2.62 -0.43 -6.04
C ILE A 68 -2.50 -1.14 -4.69
N PRO A 69 -1.42 -1.87 -4.37
CA PRO A 69 -1.28 -2.48 -3.05
C PRO A 69 -1.09 -1.43 -1.93
N ALA A 70 -0.45 -0.30 -2.22
CA ALA A 70 -0.26 0.78 -1.23
C ALA A 70 -1.59 1.35 -0.70
N LEU A 71 -2.68 1.34 -1.49
CA LEU A 71 -4.00 1.75 -1.01
C LEU A 71 -4.48 0.89 0.18
N GLY A 72 -4.32 -0.43 0.07
CA GLY A 72 -4.67 -1.37 1.12
C GLY A 72 -3.71 -1.30 2.30
N VAL A 73 -2.40 -1.29 2.03
CA VAL A 73 -1.36 -1.22 3.07
C VAL A 73 -1.47 0.07 3.88
N THR A 74 -1.87 1.19 3.27
CA THR A 74 -2.17 2.43 4.00
C THR A 74 -3.22 2.20 5.08
N LEU A 75 -4.32 1.51 4.75
CA LEU A 75 -5.38 1.22 5.72
C LEU A 75 -4.96 0.22 6.79
N VAL A 76 -4.12 -0.77 6.44
CA VAL A 76 -3.52 -1.72 7.39
C VAL A 76 -2.63 -0.98 8.40
N ILE A 77 -1.75 -0.09 7.93
CA ILE A 77 -0.88 0.72 8.80
C ILE A 77 -1.71 1.67 9.65
N ILE A 78 -2.74 2.32 9.10
CA ILE A 78 -3.66 3.15 9.87
C ILE A 78 -4.35 2.35 10.97
N ALA A 79 -4.66 1.06 10.76
CA ALA A 79 -5.22 0.20 11.79
C ALA A 79 -4.22 -0.27 12.86
N GLY A 80 -2.95 0.16 12.77
CA GLY A 80 -1.88 -0.23 13.70
C GLY A 80 -1.32 -1.63 13.41
N GLU A 81 -1.39 -2.09 12.17
CA GLU A 81 -0.90 -3.40 11.74
C GLU A 81 0.12 -3.22 10.60
N ILE A 82 0.90 -4.27 10.28
CA ILE A 82 1.91 -4.23 9.21
C ILE A 82 1.73 -5.45 8.31
N ASP A 83 1.76 -5.24 6.99
CA ASP A 83 1.73 -6.29 5.97
C ASP A 83 2.99 -6.28 5.12
N ILE A 84 3.80 -7.32 5.23
CA ILE A 84 5.03 -7.49 4.45
C ILE A 84 4.83 -8.43 3.26
N SER A 85 3.72 -9.16 3.20
CA SER A 85 3.53 -10.25 2.23
C SER A 85 3.35 -9.79 0.77
N ILE A 86 3.31 -8.48 0.51
CA ILE A 86 2.84 -7.88 -0.74
C ILE A 86 3.61 -8.34 -1.98
N GLY A 87 4.94 -8.24 -2.04
CA GLY A 87 5.70 -8.61 -3.24
C GLY A 87 5.50 -10.08 -3.62
N PRO A 88 5.76 -11.04 -2.71
CA PRO A 88 5.49 -12.45 -2.97
C PRO A 88 4.03 -12.77 -3.25
N ALA A 89 3.07 -12.06 -2.65
CA ALA A 89 1.65 -12.22 -2.98
C ALA A 89 1.33 -11.78 -4.42
N VAL A 90 1.92 -10.67 -4.89
CA VAL A 90 1.81 -10.22 -6.30
C VAL A 90 2.44 -11.24 -7.24
N ALA A 91 3.63 -11.76 -6.90
CA ALA A 91 4.31 -12.79 -7.69
C ALA A 91 3.47 -14.07 -7.79
N PHE A 92 3.00 -14.60 -6.65
CA PHE A 92 2.19 -15.81 -6.62
C PHE A 92 0.86 -15.64 -7.34
N ALA A 93 0.21 -14.48 -7.20
CA ALA A 93 -1.00 -14.18 -7.96
C ALA A 93 -0.77 -14.16 -9.48
N SER A 94 0.38 -13.63 -9.94
CA SER A 94 0.76 -13.67 -11.36
C SER A 94 0.88 -15.12 -11.86
N VAL A 95 1.43 -16.01 -11.02
CA VAL A 95 1.59 -17.44 -11.30
C VAL A 95 0.23 -18.15 -11.33
N ILE A 96 -0.64 -17.95 -10.33
CA ILE A 96 -1.98 -18.55 -10.31
C ILE A 96 -2.77 -18.14 -11.55
N PHE A 97 -2.69 -16.86 -11.94
CA PHE A 97 -3.38 -16.37 -13.13
C PHE A 97 -2.85 -17.05 -14.39
N ALA A 98 -1.53 -17.13 -14.57
CA ALA A 98 -0.92 -17.76 -15.74
C ALA A 98 -1.20 -19.26 -15.83
N LYS A 99 -0.99 -20.01 -14.74
CA LYS A 99 -1.29 -21.45 -14.70
C LYS A 99 -2.78 -21.71 -14.89
N GLY A 100 -3.64 -20.91 -14.26
CA GLY A 100 -5.09 -20.98 -14.44
C GLY A 100 -5.53 -20.79 -15.89
N ALA A 101 -4.92 -19.82 -16.58
CA ALA A 101 -5.25 -19.47 -17.96
C ALA A 101 -4.65 -20.45 -18.99
N SER A 102 -3.46 -20.99 -18.73
CA SER A 102 -2.70 -21.80 -19.71
C SER A 102 -2.73 -23.30 -19.46
N GLU A 103 -2.69 -23.75 -18.19
CA GLU A 103 -2.42 -25.14 -17.84
C GLU A 103 -3.60 -25.84 -17.15
N TRP A 104 -4.34 -25.14 -16.29
CA TRP A 104 -5.44 -25.73 -15.52
C TRP A 104 -6.78 -25.72 -16.27
N HIS A 105 -6.78 -25.27 -17.52
CA HIS A 105 -7.95 -25.23 -18.40
C HIS A 105 -9.17 -24.49 -17.82
N LEU A 106 -8.95 -23.50 -16.94
CA LEU A 106 -10.02 -22.70 -16.33
C LEU A 106 -10.53 -21.60 -17.28
N GLY A 107 -9.79 -21.33 -18.35
CA GLY A 107 -9.97 -20.15 -19.19
C GLY A 107 -9.64 -18.86 -18.43
N ILE A 108 -9.71 -17.73 -19.14
CA ILE A 108 -9.31 -16.42 -18.58
C ILE A 108 -10.21 -16.01 -17.41
N ALA A 109 -11.53 -16.16 -17.55
CA ALA A 109 -12.47 -15.77 -16.50
C ALA A 109 -12.30 -16.63 -15.24
N GLY A 110 -12.13 -17.94 -15.39
CA GLY A 110 -11.87 -18.84 -14.27
C GLY A 110 -10.53 -18.56 -13.59
N ALA A 111 -9.48 -18.26 -14.37
CA ALA A 111 -8.18 -17.86 -13.83
C ALA A 111 -8.26 -16.56 -13.03
N LEU A 112 -8.95 -15.52 -13.53
CA LEU A 112 -9.17 -14.27 -12.80
C LEU A 112 -9.88 -14.51 -11.46
N ALA A 113 -10.98 -15.26 -11.50
CA ALA A 113 -11.77 -15.55 -10.31
C ALA A 113 -10.94 -16.31 -9.27
N LEU A 114 -10.21 -17.35 -9.69
CA LEU A 114 -9.34 -18.13 -8.81
C LEU A 114 -8.25 -17.26 -8.19
N THR A 115 -7.57 -16.43 -8.97
CA THR A 115 -6.50 -15.54 -8.47
C THR A 115 -7.04 -14.55 -7.43
N LEU A 116 -8.21 -13.94 -7.67
CA LEU A 116 -8.83 -13.02 -6.71
C LEU A 116 -9.27 -13.74 -5.43
N VAL A 117 -9.87 -14.94 -5.54
CA VAL A 117 -10.28 -15.75 -4.38
C VAL A 117 -9.08 -16.19 -3.56
N ALA A 118 -7.99 -16.61 -4.21
CA ALA A 118 -6.75 -16.94 -3.52
C ALA A 118 -6.19 -15.71 -2.79
N GLY A 119 -6.22 -14.54 -3.44
CA GLY A 119 -6.03 -13.20 -2.86
C GLY A 119 -6.73 -13.00 -1.52
N ILE A 120 -8.05 -13.17 -1.54
CA ILE A 120 -8.89 -13.06 -0.35
C ILE A 120 -8.44 -14.06 0.71
N ALA A 121 -8.17 -15.31 0.33
CA ALA A 121 -7.88 -16.39 1.26
C ALA A 121 -6.60 -16.16 2.06
N TRP A 122 -5.45 -15.88 1.42
CA TRP A 122 -4.20 -15.66 2.16
C TRP A 122 -4.23 -14.36 2.98
N GLY A 123 -4.87 -13.31 2.46
CA GLY A 123 -5.06 -12.06 3.19
C GLY A 123 -5.94 -12.26 4.42
N ALA A 124 -7.12 -12.85 4.24
CA ALA A 124 -8.03 -13.18 5.34
C ALA A 124 -7.36 -14.09 6.37
N PHE A 125 -6.49 -15.01 5.96
CA PHE A 125 -5.73 -15.87 6.85
C PHE A 125 -4.80 -15.07 7.78
N ALA A 126 -4.01 -14.12 7.27
CA ALA A 126 -3.19 -13.23 8.10
C ALA A 126 -4.05 -12.43 9.10
N GLY A 127 -5.14 -11.84 8.61
CA GLY A 127 -6.07 -11.09 9.44
C GLY A 127 -6.77 -11.97 10.49
N TRP A 128 -7.06 -13.22 10.17
CA TRP A 128 -7.66 -14.20 11.08
C TRP A 128 -6.68 -14.61 12.18
N LEU A 129 -5.42 -14.91 11.83
CA LEU A 129 -4.38 -15.19 12.82
C LEU A 129 -4.26 -14.06 13.83
N ARG A 130 -4.21 -12.82 13.32
CA ARG A 130 -4.17 -11.62 14.16
C ARG A 130 -5.44 -11.46 15.00
N ALA A 131 -6.62 -11.67 14.43
CA ALA A 131 -7.89 -11.44 15.12
C ALA A 131 -8.25 -12.53 16.15
N ARG A 132 -7.88 -13.78 15.90
CA ARG A 132 -8.26 -14.94 16.71
C ARG A 132 -7.22 -15.33 17.75
N PHE A 133 -5.94 -15.23 17.42
CA PHE A 133 -4.83 -15.69 18.26
C PHE A 133 -3.92 -14.55 18.72
N ALA A 134 -4.21 -13.31 18.32
CA ALA A 134 -3.41 -12.14 18.64
C ALA A 134 -1.96 -12.21 18.15
N VAL A 135 -1.64 -13.10 17.19
CA VAL A 135 -0.32 -13.16 16.53
C VAL A 135 -0.01 -11.78 15.94
N PRO A 136 1.16 -11.17 16.22
CA PRO A 136 1.54 -9.91 15.61
C PRO A 136 1.47 -9.99 14.07
N SER A 137 0.83 -9.02 13.43
CA SER A 137 0.59 -9.03 11.98
C SER A 137 1.87 -9.09 11.15
N PHE A 138 2.92 -8.40 11.60
CA PHE A 138 4.26 -8.48 11.00
C PHE A 138 4.78 -9.92 10.94
N ILE A 139 4.63 -10.71 12.01
CA ILE A 139 5.09 -12.11 12.04
C ILE A 139 4.24 -12.97 11.10
N ALA A 140 2.91 -12.82 11.14
CA ALA A 140 2.02 -13.57 10.27
C ALA A 140 2.31 -13.29 8.78
N THR A 141 2.53 -12.02 8.43
CA THR A 141 2.76 -11.58 7.06
C THR A 141 4.19 -11.85 6.58
N LEU A 142 5.19 -11.91 7.47
CA LEU A 142 6.50 -12.46 7.16
C LEU A 142 6.45 -13.97 6.87
N GLY A 143 5.67 -14.71 7.65
CA GLY A 143 5.41 -16.13 7.36
C GLY A 143 4.78 -16.32 5.98
N LEU A 144 3.77 -15.50 5.65
CA LEU A 144 3.20 -15.47 4.31
C LEU A 144 4.18 -14.99 3.23
N TRP A 145 5.03 -14.01 3.51
CA TRP A 145 6.05 -13.55 2.57
C TRP A 145 6.92 -14.73 2.12
N SER A 146 7.41 -15.53 3.07
CA SER A 146 8.22 -16.73 2.79
C SER A 146 7.40 -17.81 2.07
N ALA A 147 6.21 -18.13 2.58
CA ALA A 147 5.37 -19.18 2.02
C ALA A 147 4.89 -18.88 0.60
N LEU A 148 4.37 -17.67 0.34
CA LEU A 148 3.88 -17.27 -0.98
C LEU A 148 5.02 -17.17 -1.99
N GLY A 149 6.19 -16.67 -1.58
CA GLY A 149 7.37 -16.62 -2.45
C GLY A 149 7.88 -18.02 -2.82
N GLY A 150 7.98 -18.91 -1.83
CA GLY A 150 8.35 -20.30 -2.06
C GLY A 150 7.34 -21.04 -2.93
N LEU A 151 6.05 -20.86 -2.68
CA LEU A 151 4.98 -21.46 -3.50
C LEU A 151 4.98 -20.93 -4.94
N ALA A 152 5.26 -19.64 -5.14
CA ALA A 152 5.35 -19.06 -6.48
C ALA A 152 6.47 -19.67 -7.30
N LEU A 153 7.66 -19.85 -6.70
CA LEU A 153 8.79 -20.49 -7.37
C LEU A 153 8.57 -22.00 -7.55
N TYR A 154 8.07 -22.68 -6.53
CA TYR A 154 7.79 -24.12 -6.60
C TYR A 154 6.74 -24.45 -7.67
N ALA A 155 5.67 -23.67 -7.76
CA ALA A 155 4.60 -23.91 -8.70
C ALA A 155 5.02 -23.75 -10.18
N THR A 156 6.15 -23.10 -10.44
CA THR A 156 6.66 -22.84 -11.80
C THR A 156 8.04 -23.42 -12.07
N ASP A 157 8.60 -24.21 -11.16
CA ASP A 157 10.00 -24.66 -11.22
C ASP A 157 10.99 -23.49 -11.43
N ALA A 158 10.68 -22.33 -10.85
CA ALA A 158 11.37 -21.06 -11.03
C ALA A 158 11.46 -20.55 -12.50
N LEU A 159 10.66 -21.10 -13.41
CA LEU A 159 10.54 -20.66 -14.80
C LEU A 159 9.29 -19.77 -15.00
N PRO A 160 9.29 -18.83 -15.97
CA PRO A 160 8.09 -18.10 -16.33
C PRO A 160 7.03 -19.02 -16.98
N VAL A 161 5.76 -18.82 -16.62
CA VAL A 161 4.61 -19.51 -17.23
C VAL A 161 3.97 -18.59 -18.26
N PRO A 162 4.08 -18.87 -19.58
CA PRO A 162 3.51 -18.01 -20.61
C PRO A 162 1.99 -17.90 -20.52
N LEU A 163 1.46 -16.71 -20.80
CA LEU A 163 0.02 -16.50 -20.97
C LEU A 163 -0.42 -16.86 -22.39
N PRO A 164 -1.70 -17.29 -22.57
CA PRO A 164 -2.23 -17.52 -23.91
C PRO A 164 -2.44 -16.17 -24.62
N ALA A 165 -2.34 -16.18 -25.95
CA ALA A 165 -2.68 -15.01 -26.75
C ALA A 165 -4.17 -14.63 -26.54
N SER A 166 -4.42 -13.38 -26.15
CA SER A 166 -5.75 -12.93 -25.79
C SER A 166 -5.83 -11.40 -25.85
N SER A 167 -6.78 -10.89 -26.63
CA SER A 167 -7.06 -9.46 -26.68
C SER A 167 -7.44 -8.86 -25.32
N PHE A 168 -8.07 -9.67 -24.45
CA PHE A 168 -8.38 -9.24 -23.10
C PHE A 168 -7.11 -9.10 -22.25
N ILE A 169 -6.18 -10.06 -22.31
CA ILE A 169 -4.91 -9.98 -21.58
C ILE A 169 -4.08 -8.79 -22.12
N ASP A 170 -4.04 -8.62 -23.43
CA ASP A 170 -3.36 -7.47 -24.07
C ASP A 170 -3.95 -6.14 -23.58
N SER A 171 -5.27 -6.07 -23.39
CA SER A 171 -5.92 -4.87 -22.85
C SER A 171 -5.52 -4.56 -21.41
N LEU A 172 -5.27 -5.59 -20.58
CA LEU A 172 -4.83 -5.43 -19.19
C LEU A 172 -3.38 -4.95 -19.07
N GLY A 173 -2.48 -5.48 -19.90
CA GLY A 173 -1.06 -5.10 -19.93
C GLY A 173 -0.75 -3.84 -20.76
N GLY A 174 -1.65 -3.49 -21.68
CA GLY A 174 -1.46 -2.46 -22.69
C GLY A 174 -1.81 -1.04 -22.24
N LYS A 175 -2.61 -0.36 -23.05
CA LYS A 175 -3.04 1.03 -22.86
C LYS A 175 -4.56 1.15 -23.10
N PHE A 176 -5.22 1.95 -22.29
CA PHE A 176 -6.59 2.40 -22.47
C PHE A 176 -6.58 3.90 -22.79
N LEU A 177 -7.08 4.29 -23.97
CA LEU A 177 -7.06 5.68 -24.46
C LEU A 177 -5.67 6.35 -24.40
N GLY A 178 -4.61 5.59 -24.68
CA GLY A 178 -3.22 6.07 -24.64
C GLY A 178 -2.54 6.04 -23.25
N VAL A 179 -3.30 5.81 -22.18
CA VAL A 179 -2.78 5.70 -20.80
C VAL A 179 -2.62 4.22 -20.43
N PRO A 180 -1.53 3.80 -19.75
CA PRO A 180 -1.40 2.42 -19.29
C PRO A 180 -2.62 1.95 -18.51
N THR A 181 -3.18 0.80 -18.88
CA THR A 181 -4.35 0.24 -18.19
C THR A 181 -4.12 0.07 -16.67
N PRO A 182 -2.94 -0.38 -16.19
CA PRO A 182 -2.66 -0.41 -14.75
C PRO A 182 -2.81 0.95 -14.07
N ALA A 183 -2.38 2.04 -14.71
CA ALA A 183 -2.51 3.40 -14.17
C ALA A 183 -3.99 3.84 -14.07
N VAL A 184 -4.80 3.50 -15.07
CA VAL A 184 -6.25 3.76 -15.03
C VAL A 184 -6.89 3.00 -13.86
N VAL A 185 -6.58 1.71 -13.71
CA VAL A 185 -7.07 0.89 -12.59
C VAL A 185 -6.66 1.48 -11.24
N PHE A 186 -5.40 1.91 -11.11
CA PHE A 186 -4.90 2.54 -9.89
C PHE A 186 -5.68 3.81 -9.54
N ILE A 187 -5.91 4.71 -10.50
CA ILE A 187 -6.66 5.95 -10.26
C ILE A 187 -8.10 5.67 -9.86
N VAL A 188 -8.78 4.73 -10.52
CA VAL A 188 -10.14 4.32 -10.16
C VAL A 188 -10.18 3.79 -8.73
N LEU A 189 -9.27 2.87 -8.39
CA LEU A 189 -9.18 2.31 -7.03
C LEU A 189 -8.81 3.38 -6.00
N PHE A 190 -7.94 4.33 -6.35
CA PHE A 190 -7.59 5.43 -5.45
C PHE A 190 -8.85 6.20 -5.04
N PHE A 191 -9.73 6.57 -5.97
CA PHE A 191 -10.97 7.27 -5.63
C PHE A 191 -11.92 6.42 -4.78
N VAL A 192 -12.03 5.11 -5.08
CA VAL A 192 -12.84 4.16 -4.29
C VAL A 192 -12.33 4.08 -2.86
N PHE A 193 -11.03 3.86 -2.67
CA PHE A 193 -10.42 3.73 -1.34
C PHE A 193 -10.37 5.06 -0.60
N TRP A 194 -10.16 6.18 -1.29
CA TRP A 194 -10.23 7.52 -0.71
C TRP A 194 -11.63 7.81 -0.17
N TYR A 195 -12.67 7.50 -0.94
CA TYR A 195 -14.05 7.62 -0.50
C TYR A 195 -14.33 6.68 0.68
N LEU A 196 -13.93 5.41 0.59
CA LEU A 196 -14.05 4.43 1.66
C LEU A 196 -13.42 4.95 2.97
N ALA A 197 -12.18 5.43 2.90
CA ALA A 197 -11.42 5.90 4.05
C ALA A 197 -12.01 7.18 4.68
N ARG A 198 -12.45 8.15 3.86
CA ARG A 198 -12.89 9.47 4.36
C ARG A 198 -14.38 9.59 4.62
N ARG A 199 -15.22 8.86 3.89
CA ARG A 199 -16.68 9.09 3.88
C ARG A 199 -17.48 7.97 4.54
N THR A 200 -16.93 6.77 4.70
CA THR A 200 -17.69 5.64 5.25
C THR A 200 -17.47 5.40 6.74
N ALA A 201 -18.41 4.68 7.37
CA ALA A 201 -18.26 4.21 8.75
C ALA A 201 -17.11 3.21 8.88
N TYR A 202 -16.89 2.37 7.88
CA TYR A 202 -15.76 1.44 7.84
C TYR A 202 -14.42 2.19 7.96
N GLY A 203 -14.23 3.23 7.14
CA GLY A 203 -13.04 4.09 7.21
C GLY A 203 -12.82 4.67 8.62
N ARG A 204 -13.85 5.29 9.22
CA ARG A 204 -13.75 5.82 10.59
C ARG A 204 -13.35 4.75 11.62
N SER A 205 -13.91 3.55 11.50
CA SER A 205 -13.59 2.42 12.37
C SER A 205 -12.14 1.95 12.22
N VAL A 206 -11.57 2.00 11.01
CA VAL A 206 -10.15 1.69 10.76
C VAL A 206 -9.25 2.67 11.52
N TYR A 207 -9.50 3.98 11.40
CA TYR A 207 -8.71 5.00 12.11
C TYR A 207 -8.86 4.89 13.64
N ALA A 208 -10.08 4.64 14.13
CA ALA A 208 -10.32 4.45 15.56
C ALA A 208 -9.58 3.21 16.10
N THR A 209 -9.57 2.12 15.33
CA THR A 209 -8.87 0.87 15.70
C THR A 209 -7.38 1.10 15.92
N GLY A 210 -6.70 1.82 15.02
CA GLY A 210 -5.27 2.09 15.18
C GLY A 210 -4.94 3.25 16.13
N GLY A 211 -5.87 4.19 16.35
CA GLY A 211 -5.66 5.28 17.30
C GLY A 211 -5.67 4.80 18.75
N ASN A 212 -6.67 4.00 19.13
CA ASN A 212 -6.72 3.34 20.42
C ASN A 212 -7.67 2.12 20.34
N ALA A 213 -7.09 0.93 20.17
CA ALA A 213 -7.85 -0.31 20.04
C ALA A 213 -8.73 -0.60 21.28
N ALA A 214 -8.25 -0.32 22.50
CA ALA A 214 -9.03 -0.58 23.71
C ALA A 214 -10.27 0.32 23.79
N ALA A 215 -10.10 1.62 23.53
CA ALA A 215 -11.21 2.58 23.50
C ALA A 215 -12.19 2.29 22.35
N ALA A 216 -11.68 1.93 21.18
CA ALA A 216 -12.50 1.52 20.04
C ALA A 216 -13.36 0.28 20.36
N GLN A 217 -12.80 -0.69 21.07
CA GLN A 217 -13.52 -1.89 21.50
C GLN A 217 -14.63 -1.56 22.49
N LEU A 218 -14.37 -0.68 23.48
CA LEU A 218 -15.38 -0.19 24.41
C LEU A 218 -16.50 0.60 23.71
N ALA A 219 -16.18 1.26 22.60
CA ALA A 219 -17.14 1.95 21.73
C ALA A 219 -17.90 1.00 20.76
N GLY A 220 -17.75 -0.33 20.90
CA GLY A 220 -18.47 -1.32 20.10
C GLY A 220 -17.92 -1.56 18.69
N ILE A 221 -16.72 -1.05 18.37
CA ILE A 221 -16.11 -1.26 17.06
C ILE A 221 -15.62 -2.72 16.92
N PRO A 222 -16.02 -3.47 15.88
CA PRO A 222 -15.66 -4.87 15.73
C PRO A 222 -14.24 -5.04 15.17
N ILE A 223 -13.23 -4.72 16.00
CA ILE A 223 -11.79 -4.72 15.63
C ILE A 223 -11.35 -6.01 14.94
N ARG A 224 -11.81 -7.16 15.42
CA ARG A 224 -11.50 -8.48 14.84
C ARG A 224 -11.93 -8.56 13.37
N ARG A 225 -13.14 -8.11 13.05
CA ARG A 225 -13.66 -8.11 11.67
C ARG A 225 -12.87 -7.13 10.81
N ILE A 226 -12.59 -5.94 11.32
CA ILE A 226 -11.83 -4.90 10.60
C ILE A 226 -10.45 -5.42 10.19
N ARG A 227 -9.73 -6.09 11.09
CA ARG A 227 -8.42 -6.67 10.77
C ARG A 227 -8.52 -7.72 9.67
N VAL A 228 -9.45 -8.66 9.76
CA VAL A 228 -9.67 -9.69 8.74
C VAL A 228 -10.00 -9.06 7.38
N THR A 229 -10.92 -8.10 7.33
CA THR A 229 -11.32 -7.46 6.08
C THR A 229 -10.20 -6.60 5.49
N LEU A 230 -9.39 -5.94 6.31
CA LEU A 230 -8.23 -5.18 5.82
C LEU A 230 -7.21 -6.07 5.13
N PHE A 231 -6.78 -7.16 5.76
CA PHE A 231 -5.82 -8.07 5.14
C PHE A 231 -6.41 -8.82 3.94
N ALA A 232 -7.69 -9.20 3.99
CA ALA A 232 -8.37 -9.75 2.80
C ALA A 232 -8.34 -8.75 1.63
N THR A 233 -8.54 -7.45 1.93
CA THR A 233 -8.48 -6.38 0.93
C THR A 233 -7.07 -6.20 0.38
N THR A 234 -6.02 -6.25 1.21
CA THR A 234 -4.63 -6.20 0.70
C THR A 234 -4.32 -7.39 -0.19
N GLY A 235 -4.81 -8.59 0.17
CA GLY A 235 -4.69 -9.79 -0.64
C GLY A 235 -5.35 -9.67 -2.01
N VAL A 236 -6.55 -9.08 -2.10
CA VAL A 236 -7.22 -8.78 -3.38
C VAL A 236 -6.44 -7.78 -4.22
N LEU A 237 -5.92 -6.71 -3.60
CA LEU A 237 -5.14 -5.69 -4.31
C LEU A 237 -3.82 -6.25 -4.82
N ALA A 238 -3.15 -7.11 -4.05
CA ALA A 238 -1.98 -7.85 -4.50
C ALA A 238 -2.33 -8.80 -5.65
N ALA A 239 -3.46 -9.52 -5.56
CA ALA A 239 -3.93 -10.41 -6.61
C ALA A 239 -4.20 -9.66 -7.94
N LEU A 240 -4.89 -8.52 -7.87
CA LEU A 240 -5.14 -7.65 -9.02
C LEU A 240 -3.83 -7.12 -9.61
N THR A 241 -2.89 -6.70 -8.77
CA THR A 241 -1.57 -6.21 -9.21
C THR A 241 -0.79 -7.33 -9.91
N GLY A 242 -0.86 -8.56 -9.39
CA GLY A 242 -0.24 -9.75 -10.00
C GLY A 242 -0.82 -10.09 -11.37
N ILE A 243 -2.15 -9.97 -11.54
CA ILE A 243 -2.82 -10.14 -12.84
C ILE A 243 -2.33 -9.09 -13.84
N LEU A 244 -2.32 -7.81 -13.45
CA LEU A 244 -1.86 -6.71 -14.31
C LEU A 244 -0.37 -6.85 -14.67
N LEU A 245 0.45 -7.30 -13.71
CA LEU A 245 1.86 -7.55 -13.94
C LEU A 245 2.08 -8.74 -14.87
N ALA A 246 1.33 -9.84 -14.71
CA ALA A 246 1.39 -10.99 -15.60
C ALA A 246 1.03 -10.60 -17.03
N ALA A 247 -0.06 -9.84 -17.19
CA ALA A 247 -0.50 -9.33 -18.49
C ALA A 247 0.54 -8.42 -19.15
N ARG A 248 1.21 -7.56 -18.37
CA ARG A 248 2.32 -6.73 -18.87
C ARG A 248 3.51 -7.57 -19.34
N LEU A 249 3.86 -8.63 -18.61
CA LEU A 249 5.03 -9.47 -18.89
C LEU A 249 4.74 -10.61 -19.88
N GLY A 250 3.47 -10.82 -20.25
CA GLY A 250 3.02 -11.95 -21.06
C GLY A 250 3.21 -13.31 -20.36
N SER A 251 3.48 -13.32 -19.05
CA SER A 251 3.77 -14.53 -18.29
C SER A 251 3.57 -14.32 -16.78
N GLY A 252 3.22 -15.39 -16.08
CA GLY A 252 3.30 -15.45 -14.61
C GLY A 252 4.71 -15.80 -14.18
N ASN A 253 5.27 -15.06 -13.23
CA ASN A 253 6.67 -15.22 -12.83
C ASN A 253 6.81 -15.19 -11.30
N GLY A 254 7.30 -16.29 -10.73
CA GLY A 254 7.44 -16.45 -9.28
C GLY A 254 8.53 -15.59 -8.63
N GLY A 255 9.46 -15.05 -9.43
CA GLY A 255 10.49 -14.09 -8.97
C GLY A 255 10.14 -12.63 -9.26
N ALA A 256 8.98 -12.34 -9.85
CA ALA A 256 8.56 -10.96 -10.11
C ALA A 256 8.23 -10.21 -8.81
N ALA A 257 8.11 -8.87 -8.89
CA ALA A 257 7.72 -8.01 -7.77
C ALA A 257 8.60 -8.13 -6.50
N ALA A 258 9.84 -8.60 -6.64
CA ALA A 258 10.77 -8.70 -5.52
C ALA A 258 11.03 -7.31 -4.89
N GLY A 259 10.85 -7.24 -3.56
CA GLY A 259 11.02 -6.01 -2.80
C GLY A 259 9.95 -4.94 -3.03
N LEU A 260 8.85 -5.27 -3.72
CA LEU A 260 7.70 -4.38 -3.88
C LEU A 260 7.09 -3.98 -2.53
N GLU A 261 7.08 -4.88 -1.56
CA GLU A 261 6.64 -4.61 -0.19
C GLU A 261 7.40 -3.43 0.44
N PHE A 262 8.69 -3.30 0.12
CA PHE A 262 9.53 -2.22 0.64
C PHE A 262 9.23 -0.88 -0.03
N ASP A 263 8.97 -0.86 -1.35
CA ASP A 263 8.48 0.33 -2.05
C ASP A 263 7.14 0.80 -1.50
N VAL A 264 6.23 -0.15 -1.31
CA VAL A 264 4.88 0.13 -0.84
C VAL A 264 4.94 0.75 0.56
N ILE A 265 5.71 0.15 1.46
CA ILE A 265 5.89 0.71 2.82
C ILE A 265 6.58 2.08 2.74
N ALA A 266 7.63 2.24 1.93
CA ALA A 266 8.30 3.53 1.75
C ALA A 266 7.33 4.61 1.28
N ALA A 267 6.56 4.34 0.22
CA ALA A 267 5.58 5.26 -0.33
C ALA A 267 4.52 5.66 0.69
N VAL A 268 3.98 4.70 1.46
CA VAL A 268 2.95 4.95 2.47
C VAL A 268 3.49 5.78 3.66
N VAL A 269 4.72 5.50 4.09
CA VAL A 269 5.37 6.21 5.22
C VAL A 269 5.84 7.60 4.81
N ILE A 270 6.44 7.77 3.63
CA ILE A 270 6.78 9.07 3.03
C ILE A 270 5.51 9.91 2.85
N GLY A 271 4.42 9.28 2.42
CA GLY A 271 3.08 9.87 2.35
C GLY A 271 2.50 10.32 3.69
N GLY A 272 3.21 10.12 4.81
CA GLY A 272 2.85 10.66 6.12
C GLY A 272 1.94 9.75 6.95
N THR A 273 1.76 8.49 6.54
CA THR A 273 1.06 7.51 7.39
C THR A 273 1.94 7.14 8.57
N ALA A 274 1.38 7.17 9.78
CA ALA A 274 2.11 6.89 11.00
C ALA A 274 2.20 5.38 11.23
N LEU A 275 3.42 4.84 11.35
CA LEU A 275 3.62 3.41 11.64
C LEU A 275 3.03 2.97 12.98
N ALA A 276 2.84 3.90 13.91
CA ALA A 276 2.16 3.65 15.19
C ALA A 276 0.64 3.47 15.04
N GLY A 277 0.06 3.74 13.86
CA GLY A 277 -1.38 3.67 13.62
C GLY A 277 -2.15 4.96 13.93
N GLY A 278 -3.44 4.95 13.59
CA GLY A 278 -4.42 6.00 13.89
C GLY A 278 -4.33 7.28 13.05
N ARG A 279 -3.27 7.45 12.23
CA ARG A 279 -3.06 8.63 11.38
C ARG A 279 -2.48 8.24 10.02
N GLY A 280 -3.06 8.79 8.95
CA GLY A 280 -2.58 8.65 7.57
C GLY A 280 -3.48 9.36 6.57
N SER A 281 -3.05 9.42 5.31
CA SER A 281 -3.83 10.02 4.21
C SER A 281 -3.55 9.24 2.93
N LEU A 282 -4.60 8.79 2.25
CA LEU A 282 -4.44 8.16 0.93
C LEU A 282 -3.93 9.14 -0.13
N ILE A 283 -4.22 10.44 0.01
CA ILE A 283 -3.64 11.48 -0.87
C ILE A 283 -2.12 11.52 -0.66
N GLY A 284 -1.68 11.54 0.60
CA GLY A 284 -0.26 11.43 0.94
C GLY A 284 0.37 10.16 0.38
N THR A 285 -0.29 9.00 0.50
CA THR A 285 0.17 7.74 -0.13
C THR A 285 0.33 7.89 -1.64
N MET A 286 -0.64 8.50 -2.33
CA MET A 286 -0.55 8.70 -3.79
C MET A 286 0.66 9.56 -4.16
N LEU A 287 0.92 10.63 -3.42
CA LEU A 287 2.13 11.45 -3.62
C LEU A 287 3.41 10.65 -3.32
N GLY A 288 3.42 9.84 -2.26
CA GLY A 288 4.55 8.98 -1.91
C GLY A 288 4.83 7.92 -2.97
N VAL A 289 3.79 7.34 -3.57
CA VAL A 289 3.91 6.40 -4.69
C VAL A 289 4.55 7.09 -5.88
N ILE A 290 4.06 8.28 -6.27
CA ILE A 290 4.66 9.06 -7.36
C ILE A 290 6.13 9.36 -7.07
N PHE A 291 6.45 9.80 -5.85
CA PHE A 291 7.82 10.09 -5.45
C PHE A 291 8.75 8.88 -5.59
N ILE A 292 8.35 7.72 -5.06
CA ILE A 292 9.12 6.47 -5.15
C ILE A 292 9.29 6.03 -6.61
N SER A 293 8.23 6.09 -7.43
CA SER A 293 8.29 5.68 -8.83
C SER A 293 9.15 6.62 -9.68
N VAL A 294 9.13 7.93 -9.42
CA VAL A 294 9.97 8.91 -10.11
C VAL A 294 11.44 8.71 -9.74
N ILE A 295 11.75 8.45 -8.46
CA ILE A 295 13.13 8.13 -8.05
C ILE A 295 13.61 6.86 -8.76
N ALA A 296 12.82 5.77 -8.70
CA ALA A 296 13.20 4.50 -9.32
C ALA A 296 13.47 4.66 -10.83
N ASN A 297 12.57 5.36 -11.53
CA ASN A 297 12.75 5.66 -12.95
C ASN A 297 13.98 6.53 -13.23
N GLY A 298 14.18 7.60 -12.44
CA GLY A 298 15.34 8.48 -12.57
C GLY A 298 16.66 7.74 -12.39
N LEU A 299 16.76 6.85 -11.40
CA LEU A 299 17.96 6.02 -11.19
C LEU A 299 18.25 5.11 -12.39
N VAL A 300 17.21 4.55 -13.02
CA VAL A 300 17.34 3.75 -14.24
C VAL A 300 17.86 4.59 -15.40
N LEU A 301 17.29 5.78 -15.63
CA LEU A 301 17.73 6.66 -16.73
C LEU A 301 19.14 7.22 -16.53
N LEU A 302 19.55 7.42 -15.29
CA LEU A 302 20.92 7.80 -14.93
C LEU A 302 21.91 6.63 -15.00
N GLY A 303 21.46 5.43 -15.38
CA GLY A 303 22.31 4.25 -15.54
C GLY A 303 22.84 3.69 -14.21
N VAL A 304 22.17 3.98 -13.09
CA VAL A 304 22.58 3.46 -11.78
C VAL A 304 22.36 1.95 -11.75
N ASN A 305 23.38 1.21 -11.32
CA ASN A 305 23.33 -0.25 -11.26
C ASN A 305 22.14 -0.73 -10.38
N PRO A 306 21.34 -1.73 -10.81
CA PRO A 306 20.19 -2.24 -10.05
C PRO A 306 20.50 -2.67 -8.61
N PHE A 307 21.68 -3.22 -8.34
CA PHE A 307 22.10 -3.59 -6.99
C PHE A 307 22.29 -2.35 -6.10
N LEU A 308 22.81 -1.26 -6.65
CA LEU A 308 22.91 0.03 -5.94
C LEU A 308 21.54 0.70 -5.78
N GLN A 309 20.62 0.49 -6.71
CA GLN A 309 19.24 0.96 -6.55
C GLN A 309 18.59 0.33 -5.31
N ASN A 310 18.85 -0.94 -5.01
CA ASN A 310 18.38 -1.57 -3.77
C ASN A 310 18.97 -0.91 -2.50
N VAL A 311 20.24 -0.49 -2.54
CA VAL A 311 20.86 0.27 -1.45
C VAL A 311 20.16 1.61 -1.27
N VAL A 312 19.93 2.35 -2.36
CA VAL A 312 19.22 3.63 -2.33
C VAL A 312 17.79 3.46 -1.79
N ARG A 313 17.07 2.42 -2.22
CA ARG A 313 15.75 2.08 -1.68
C ARG A 313 15.79 1.84 -0.18
N GLY A 314 16.76 1.08 0.32
CA GLY A 314 16.97 0.85 1.75
C GLY A 314 17.21 2.14 2.53
N VAL A 315 18.07 3.02 2.02
CA VAL A 315 18.33 4.34 2.61
C VAL A 315 17.07 5.19 2.65
N ILE A 316 16.29 5.22 1.57
CA ILE A 316 15.03 5.97 1.49
C ILE A 316 14.04 5.50 2.55
N ILE A 317 13.90 4.18 2.74
CA ILE A 317 13.00 3.62 3.77
C ILE A 317 13.44 4.05 5.16
N VAL A 318 14.72 3.89 5.50
CA VAL A 318 15.25 4.27 6.81
C VAL A 318 15.06 5.76 7.04
N ALA A 319 15.36 6.59 6.05
CA ALA A 319 15.17 8.05 6.11
C ALA A 319 13.68 8.40 6.31
N ALA A 320 12.77 7.76 5.58
CA ALA A 320 11.33 7.97 5.70
C ALA A 320 10.82 7.60 7.10
N VAL A 321 11.23 6.44 7.63
CA VAL A 321 10.87 5.99 8.97
C VAL A 321 11.44 6.92 10.03
N LEU A 322 12.71 7.33 9.91
CA LEU A 322 13.35 8.25 10.84
C LEU A 322 12.63 9.60 10.87
N ALA A 323 12.31 10.17 9.70
CA ALA A 323 11.53 11.39 9.60
C ALA A 323 10.16 11.23 10.26
N ASN A 324 9.45 10.11 10.00
CA ASN A 324 8.16 9.79 10.60
C ASN A 324 8.23 9.74 12.13
N VAL A 325 9.27 9.13 12.69
CA VAL A 325 9.51 9.05 14.15
C VAL A 325 9.81 10.42 14.76
N ILE A 326 10.70 11.22 14.14
CA ILE A 326 11.08 12.54 14.65
C ILE A 326 9.86 13.49 14.65
N ILE A 327 9.11 13.51 13.55
CA ILE A 327 7.90 14.34 13.43
C ILE A 327 6.84 13.87 14.43
N GLY A 328 6.69 12.55 14.61
CA GLY A 328 5.77 11.97 15.60
C GLY A 328 6.06 12.40 17.04
N ARG A 329 7.34 12.51 17.43
CA ARG A 329 7.74 12.94 18.78
C ARG A 329 7.42 14.42 19.05
N ARG A 330 7.62 15.30 18.07
CA ARG A 330 7.36 16.75 18.20
C ARG A 330 5.87 17.07 18.42
N GLY A 331 4.97 16.27 17.83
CA GLY A 331 3.52 16.42 18.03
C GLY A 331 3.01 15.98 19.40
N ASN A 332 3.72 15.09 20.10
CA ASN A 332 3.37 14.69 21.47
C ASN A 332 3.91 15.66 22.53
N ALA A 333 5.12 16.23 22.33
CA ALA A 333 5.69 17.20 23.26
C ALA A 333 4.86 18.48 23.40
N THR A 334 4.21 18.92 22.32
CA THR A 334 3.31 20.10 22.29
C THR A 334 1.92 19.86 22.88
N ARG A 335 1.55 18.60 23.20
CA ARG A 335 0.27 18.26 23.85
C ARG A 335 0.38 18.10 25.36
N VAL A 336 1.60 18.04 25.90
CA VAL A 336 1.86 17.84 27.33
C VAL A 336 2.30 19.15 28.02
N SER A 337 2.57 20.20 27.25
CA SER A 337 2.76 21.60 27.71
C SER A 337 1.45 22.38 27.63
#